data_AF-A0A9Q3IPY9-F1
#
_entry.id   AF-A0A9Q3IPY9-F1
#
_cell.length_a   1.000
_cell.length_b   1.000
_cell.length_c   1.000
_cell.angle_alpha   90.00
_cell.angle_beta   90.00
_cell.angle_gamma   90.00
#
_symmetry.space_group_name_H-M   'P 1'
#
loop_
_entity.id
_entity.type
_entity.pdbx_description
1 polymer ?
#
loop_
_entity_poly.entity_id
_entity_poly.type
_entity_poly.pdbx_seq_one_letter_code
_entity_poly.pdbx_strand_id
1 'polypeptide(L)'
;MYGIDLHINKDTYFTIGDNKSQEFAFLPFKRQITVSKVAPVNLELEIFKSEQLNEAKINLHLTDNQENELSALLCDHKGAFASNKESLGAIIGHQVDIILNIERPYPPLLRRFAYPASTKSREALEICIKELLAICVIRKVGHN
;
A
#
# COMPACT_ATOMS: atom_id res chain seq x y z
N MET A 1 3.77 4.01 -24.16
CA MET A 1 4.92 4.04 -23.23
C MET A 1 4.47 3.89 -21.79
N TYR A 2 5.36 3.54 -20.83
CA TYR A 2 5.08 3.49 -19.39
C TYR A 2 6.07 4.38 -18.64
N GLY A 3 5.54 5.38 -17.95
CA GLY A 3 6.32 6.38 -17.25
C GLY A 3 5.36 7.26 -16.48
N ILE A 4 5.87 7.89 -15.42
CA ILE A 4 5.07 8.63 -14.47
C ILE A 4 5.18 10.11 -14.86
N ASP A 5 4.10 10.64 -15.45
CA ASP A 5 3.97 12.08 -15.64
C ASP A 5 3.34 12.67 -14.38
N LEU A 6 3.98 13.68 -13.78
CA LEU A 6 3.46 14.42 -12.63
C LEU A 6 2.74 15.68 -13.11
N HIS A 7 1.54 15.90 -12.60
CA HIS A 7 0.72 17.08 -12.88
C HIS A 7 0.40 17.79 -11.57
N ILE A 8 0.95 19.00 -11.42
CA ILE A 8 0.82 19.79 -10.20
C ILE A 8 -0.22 20.89 -10.48
N ASN A 9 -1.50 20.63 -10.17
CA ASN A 9 -2.57 21.61 -10.36
C ASN A 9 -3.60 21.50 -9.23
N LYS A 10 -3.58 22.42 -8.25
CA LYS A 10 -4.44 22.49 -7.04
C LYS A 10 -4.45 21.23 -6.14
N ASP A 11 -4.48 20.04 -6.70
CA ASP A 11 -4.21 18.72 -6.13
C ASP A 11 -3.08 18.04 -6.93
N THR A 12 -2.22 17.23 -6.30
CA THR A 12 -1.12 16.53 -7.00
C THR A 12 -1.63 15.24 -7.63
N TYR A 13 -1.60 15.14 -8.97
CA TYR A 13 -1.97 13.93 -9.72
C TYR A 13 -0.85 13.49 -10.66
N PHE A 14 -0.93 12.25 -11.16
CA PHE A 14 0.08 11.64 -12.02
C PHE A 14 -0.53 10.59 -12.96
N THR A 15 -0.04 10.45 -14.19
CA THR A 15 -0.49 9.38 -15.11
C THR A 15 0.57 8.29 -15.21
N ILE A 16 0.15 7.04 -15.41
CA ILE A 16 1.08 5.93 -15.68
C ILE A 16 0.96 5.51 -17.15
N GLY A 17 1.98 5.86 -17.93
CA GLY A 17 2.06 5.62 -19.37
C GLY A 17 1.34 6.65 -20.24
N ASP A 18 1.24 6.39 -21.55
CA ASP A 18 0.69 7.35 -22.54
C ASP A 18 -0.83 7.61 -22.41
N ASN A 19 -1.50 6.93 -21.48
CA ASN A 19 -2.95 6.96 -21.41
C ASN A 19 -3.44 8.14 -20.55
N LYS A 20 -3.64 9.30 -21.20
CA LYS A 20 -4.18 10.53 -20.59
C LYS A 20 -5.57 10.38 -19.95
N SER A 21 -6.24 9.24 -20.13
CA SER A 21 -7.54 8.92 -19.51
C SER A 21 -7.42 8.29 -18.10
N GLN A 22 -6.20 7.96 -17.68
CA GLN A 22 -5.91 7.34 -16.38
C GLN A 22 -4.89 8.19 -15.63
N GLU A 23 -5.35 9.30 -15.06
CA GLU A 23 -4.55 9.99 -14.05
C GLU A 23 -4.76 9.26 -12.71
N PHE A 24 -3.91 9.55 -11.75
CA PHE A 24 -3.83 8.93 -10.44
C PHE A 24 -3.45 10.01 -9.44
N ALA A 25 -3.76 9.87 -8.16
CA ALA A 25 -3.19 10.70 -7.10
C ALA A 25 -3.05 9.86 -5.85
N PHE A 26 -2.60 10.48 -4.77
CA PHE A 26 -2.66 9.89 -3.44
C PHE A 26 -4.04 10.15 -2.82
N LEU A 27 -4.63 9.17 -2.13
CA LEU A 27 -5.92 9.32 -1.44
C LEU A 27 -5.74 10.14 -0.16
N PRO A 28 -6.48 11.25 0.04
CA PRO A 28 -6.70 11.79 1.37
C PRO A 28 -7.66 10.86 2.11
N PHE A 29 -7.24 10.31 3.24
CA PHE A 29 -8.00 9.30 3.98
C PHE A 29 -9.34 9.85 4.50
N LYS A 30 -10.45 9.18 4.13
CA LYS A 30 -11.75 9.30 4.81
C LYS A 30 -12.03 7.99 5.57
N ARG A 31 -12.25 8.17 6.86
CA ARG A 31 -12.46 7.16 7.90
C ARG A 31 -13.64 6.22 7.60
N GLN A 32 -13.42 4.90 7.65
CA GLN A 32 -14.44 3.93 8.07
C GLN A 32 -13.89 3.20 9.30
N ILE A 33 -14.51 3.45 10.46
CA ILE A 33 -14.23 2.70 11.69
C ILE A 33 -15.20 1.52 11.68
N THR A 34 -14.66 0.31 11.60
CA THR A 34 -15.42 -0.89 11.92
C THR A 34 -14.89 -1.41 13.26
N VAL A 35 -15.69 -1.26 14.31
CA VAL A 35 -15.39 -1.80 15.64
C VAL A 35 -15.77 -3.28 15.61
N SER A 36 -14.77 -4.17 15.57
CA SER A 36 -14.98 -5.62 15.64
C SER A 36 -15.23 -6.05 17.08
N LYS A 37 -16.28 -6.86 17.27
CA LYS A 37 -16.65 -7.49 18.55
C LYS A 37 -15.57 -8.49 19.00
N VAL A 38 -15.35 -8.53 20.31
CA VAL A 38 -14.46 -9.44 21.03
C VAL A 38 -14.87 -10.89 20.77
N ALA A 39 -14.04 -11.65 20.04
CA ALA A 39 -14.14 -13.10 19.93
C ALA A 39 -13.36 -13.77 21.09
N PRO A 40 -13.71 -15.00 21.51
CA PRO A 40 -12.98 -15.68 22.58
C PRO A 40 -11.53 -15.97 22.15
N VAL A 41 -10.58 -15.58 23.01
CA VAL A 41 -9.12 -15.53 22.83
C VAL A 41 -8.50 -16.77 22.17
N ASN A 42 -9.08 -17.97 22.37
CA ASN A 42 -8.55 -19.20 21.76
C ASN A 42 -8.87 -19.37 20.27
N LEU A 43 -10.00 -18.85 19.79
CA LEU A 43 -10.37 -19.04 18.38
C LEU A 43 -9.47 -18.20 17.46
N GLU A 44 -9.10 -17.02 17.92
CA GLU A 44 -8.25 -16.09 17.17
C GLU A 44 -6.81 -16.60 17.03
N LEU A 45 -6.28 -17.23 18.08
CA LEU A 45 -4.94 -17.83 18.07
C LEU A 45 -4.86 -19.03 17.10
N GLU A 46 -5.87 -19.89 17.08
CA GLU A 46 -5.92 -21.05 16.17
C GLU A 46 -6.07 -20.61 14.70
N ILE A 47 -6.88 -19.58 14.43
CA ILE A 47 -6.96 -18.97 13.10
C ILE A 47 -5.62 -18.35 12.72
N PHE A 48 -4.95 -17.64 13.63
CA PHE A 48 -3.63 -17.06 13.37
C PHE A 48 -2.58 -18.13 13.06
N LYS A 49 -2.53 -19.21 13.83
CA LYS A 49 -1.63 -20.35 13.58
C LYS A 49 -1.85 -20.95 12.20
N SER A 50 -3.11 -21.22 11.84
CA SER A 50 -3.45 -21.85 10.56
C SER A 50 -3.29 -20.95 9.34
N GLU A 51 -3.56 -19.65 9.45
CA GLU A 51 -3.46 -18.71 8.32
C GLU A 51 -2.09 -18.05 8.16
N GLN A 52 -1.36 -17.79 9.25
CA GLN A 52 -0.14 -16.96 9.23
C GLN A 52 1.12 -17.74 9.60
N LEU A 53 1.04 -18.71 10.51
CA LEU A 53 2.20 -19.49 10.96
C LEU A 53 2.39 -20.81 10.23
N ASN A 54 1.42 -21.26 9.42
CA ASN A 54 1.50 -22.54 8.71
C ASN A 54 2.70 -22.64 7.76
N GLU A 55 3.09 -21.52 7.13
CA GLU A 55 4.29 -21.45 6.27
C GLU A 55 5.55 -20.96 7.03
N ALA A 56 5.42 -20.64 8.33
CA ALA A 56 6.51 -20.12 9.12
C ALA A 56 7.50 -21.22 9.49
N LYS A 57 8.78 -20.95 9.29
CA LYS A 57 9.87 -21.84 9.70
C LYS A 57 10.24 -21.55 11.14
N ILE A 58 9.51 -22.17 12.07
CA ILE A 58 9.82 -22.14 13.50
C ILE A 58 10.95 -23.13 13.80
N ASN A 59 11.80 -22.79 14.77
CA ASN A 59 12.93 -23.63 15.15
C ASN A 59 12.44 -24.96 15.75
N LEU A 60 12.90 -26.09 15.18
CA LEU A 60 12.55 -27.45 15.61
C LEU A 60 13.03 -27.82 17.02
N HIS A 61 13.93 -27.03 17.61
CA HIS A 61 14.44 -27.25 18.97
C HIS A 61 13.56 -26.62 20.07
N LEU A 62 12.48 -25.94 19.71
CA LEU A 62 11.53 -25.40 20.68
C LEU A 62 10.71 -26.55 21.28
N THR A 63 10.46 -26.45 22.58
CA THR A 63 9.48 -27.31 23.26
C THR A 63 8.06 -26.83 22.93
N ASP A 64 7.07 -27.73 23.02
CA ASP A 64 5.66 -27.40 22.77
C ASP A 64 5.19 -26.18 23.58
N ASN A 65 5.68 -26.02 24.81
CA ASN A 65 5.35 -24.86 25.64
C ASN A 65 5.93 -23.56 25.07
N GLN A 66 7.19 -23.58 24.63
CA GLN A 66 7.84 -22.40 24.04
C GLN A 66 7.23 -22.01 22.70
N GLU A 67 6.85 -23.00 21.88
CA GLU A 67 6.17 -22.75 20.61
C GLU A 67 4.79 -22.11 20.82
N ASN A 68 4.05 -22.56 21.84
CA ASN A 68 2.77 -21.98 22.20
C ASN A 68 2.92 -20.55 22.74
N GLU A 69 3.92 -20.31 23.61
CA GLU A 69 4.24 -18.96 24.09
C GLU A 69 4.64 -18.02 22.96
N LEU A 70 5.48 -18.49 22.03
CA LEU A 70 5.86 -17.72 20.84
C LEU A 70 4.65 -17.39 19.96
N SER A 71 3.79 -18.38 19.71
CA SER A 71 2.59 -18.20 18.91
C SER A 71 1.63 -17.19 19.54
N ALA A 72 1.46 -17.24 20.86
CA ALA A 72 0.65 -16.28 21.60
C ALA A 72 1.23 -14.86 21.49
N LEU A 73 2.54 -14.70 21.73
CA LEU A 73 3.24 -13.42 21.61
C LEU A 73 3.11 -12.81 20.20
N LEU A 74 3.27 -13.63 19.16
CA LEU A 74 3.13 -13.18 17.77
C LEU A 74 1.69 -12.80 17.43
N CYS A 75 0.70 -13.53 17.97
CA CYS A 75 -0.71 -13.21 17.78
C CYS A 75 -1.07 -11.89 18.48
N ASP A 76 -0.59 -11.67 19.70
CA ASP A 76 -0.81 -10.44 20.48
C ASP A 76 -0.23 -9.20 19.77
N HIS A 77 0.91 -9.37 19.11
CA HIS A 77 1.61 -8.30 18.38
C HIS A 77 1.43 -8.34 16.86
N LYS A 78 0.46 -9.08 16.34
CA LYS A 78 0.29 -9.28 14.89
C LYS A 78 0.18 -7.98 14.08
N GLY A 79 -0.40 -6.93 14.67
CA GLY A 79 -0.53 -5.61 14.02
C GLY A 79 0.76 -4.81 13.92
N ALA A 80 1.86 -5.26 14.55
CA ALA A 80 3.19 -4.67 14.38
C ALA A 80 3.91 -5.19 13.12
N PHE A 81 3.42 -6.27 12.51
CA PHE A 81 4.00 -6.89 11.33
C PHE A 81 3.25 -6.44 10.07
N ALA A 82 4.00 -6.30 8.96
CA ALA A 82 3.38 -5.99 7.68
C ALA A 82 2.50 -7.17 7.23
N SER A 83 1.25 -6.89 6.87
CA SER A 83 0.32 -7.86 6.30
C SER A 83 -0.12 -7.42 4.91
N ASN A 84 -0.41 -8.38 4.04
CA ASN A 84 -0.97 -8.12 2.70
C ASN A 84 -2.40 -7.55 2.77
N LYS A 85 -3.06 -7.64 3.93
CA LYS A 85 -4.44 -7.17 4.15
C LYS A 85 -4.52 -5.71 4.63
N GLU A 86 -3.44 -5.18 5.21
CA GLU A 86 -3.41 -3.84 5.80
C GLU A 86 -2.59 -2.88 4.93
N SER A 87 -3.06 -1.64 4.78
CA SER A 87 -2.36 -0.66 3.95
C SER A 87 -1.06 -0.21 4.60
N LEU A 88 0.05 -0.30 3.85
CA LEU A 88 1.33 0.24 4.27
C LEU A 88 1.23 1.78 4.35
N GLY A 89 1.51 2.36 5.52
CA GLY A 89 1.74 3.80 5.65
C GLY A 89 0.59 4.65 6.21
N ALA A 90 -0.40 4.06 6.90
CA ALA A 90 -1.45 4.82 7.58
C ALA A 90 -0.98 5.53 8.88
N ILE A 91 0.20 6.16 8.89
CA ILE A 91 0.69 6.91 10.05
C ILE A 91 0.02 8.30 10.06
N ILE A 92 -0.90 8.48 11.00
CA ILE A 92 -1.63 9.72 11.21
C ILE A 92 -0.65 10.86 11.54
N GLY A 93 -0.88 12.05 10.97
CA GLY A 93 -0.14 13.27 11.30
C GLY A 93 1.18 13.46 10.53
N HIS A 94 1.51 12.55 9.61
CA HIS A 94 2.71 12.65 8.76
C HIS A 94 2.37 13.08 7.33
N GLN A 95 1.25 13.79 7.14
CA GLN A 95 0.96 14.41 5.86
C GLN A 95 2.04 15.47 5.56
N VAL A 96 2.62 15.39 4.36
CA VAL A 96 3.65 16.33 3.92
C VAL A 96 3.01 17.33 2.97
N ASP A 97 2.94 18.59 3.40
CA ASP A 97 2.58 19.71 2.54
C ASP A 97 3.83 20.18 1.79
N ILE A 98 3.89 19.88 0.49
CA ILE A 98 4.99 20.31 -0.37
C ILE A 98 4.63 21.68 -0.95
N ILE A 99 5.26 22.74 -0.41
CA ILE A 99 5.11 24.11 -0.90
C ILE A 99 6.21 24.40 -1.93
N LEU A 100 5.82 24.90 -3.09
CA LEU A 100 6.76 25.34 -4.11
C LEU A 100 7.25 26.76 -3.79
N ASN A 101 8.57 26.99 -3.81
CA ASN A 101 9.19 28.29 -3.57
C ASN A 101 9.08 29.26 -4.77
N ILE A 102 8.17 29.01 -5.70
CA ILE A 102 8.02 29.75 -6.95
C ILE A 102 6.54 30.11 -7.16
N GLU A 103 6.29 31.31 -7.68
CA GLU A 103 4.94 31.78 -8.00
C GLU A 103 4.44 31.18 -9.31
N ARG A 104 3.15 31.34 -9.65
CA ARG A 104 2.63 30.88 -10.94
C ARG A 104 3.18 31.73 -12.09
N PRO A 105 3.33 31.19 -13.31
CA PRO A 105 2.92 29.84 -13.76
C PRO A 105 4.10 28.86 -13.67
N TYR A 106 4.12 28.00 -12.65
CA TYR A 106 5.16 26.99 -12.53
C TYR A 106 4.65 25.64 -12.00
N PRO A 107 5.28 24.54 -12.48
CA PRO A 107 6.40 24.52 -13.43
C PRO A 107 5.95 24.57 -14.91
N PRO A 108 6.79 25.06 -15.85
CA PRO A 108 6.64 24.77 -17.28
C PRO A 108 6.64 23.25 -17.47
N LEU A 109 5.82 22.74 -18.40
CA LEU A 109 5.70 21.32 -18.70
C LEU A 109 7.07 20.63 -18.80
N LEU A 110 7.48 19.94 -17.74
CA LEU A 110 8.41 18.80 -17.81
C LEU A 110 7.60 17.54 -18.14
N ARG A 111 6.66 17.61 -19.09
CA ARG A 111 6.08 16.41 -19.69
C ARG A 111 7.15 15.80 -20.55
N ARG A 112 7.94 14.90 -19.97
CA ARG A 112 8.72 13.96 -20.76
C ARG A 112 7.79 12.82 -21.06
N PHE A 113 7.66 12.45 -22.33
CA PHE A 113 7.00 11.20 -22.65
C PHE A 113 7.61 10.10 -21.79
N ALA A 114 6.73 9.35 -21.14
CA ALA A 114 7.07 8.10 -20.49
C ALA A 114 8.09 7.33 -21.33
N TYR A 115 9.15 6.78 -20.73
CA TYR A 115 10.09 5.98 -21.52
C TYR A 115 9.38 4.72 -22.06
N PRO A 116 9.75 4.22 -23.25
CA PRO A 116 9.18 2.99 -23.77
C PRO A 116 9.63 1.81 -22.88
N ALA A 117 8.67 1.12 -22.28
CA ALA A 117 8.92 -0.12 -21.55
C ALA A 117 8.76 -1.33 -22.49
N SER A 118 9.57 -2.37 -22.30
CA SER A 118 9.39 -3.63 -23.01
C SER A 118 8.08 -4.31 -22.58
N THR A 119 7.52 -5.18 -23.42
CA THR A 119 6.27 -5.93 -23.14
C THR A 119 6.32 -6.65 -21.79
N LYS A 120 7.42 -7.37 -21.53
CA LYS A 120 7.68 -8.05 -20.26
C LYS A 120 7.70 -7.10 -19.06
N SER A 121 8.35 -5.95 -19.20
CA SER A 121 8.40 -4.94 -18.13
C SER A 121 7.02 -4.35 -17.87
N ARG A 122 6.22 -4.19 -18.93
CA ARG A 122 4.86 -3.66 -18.89
C ARG A 122 3.94 -4.54 -18.05
N GLU A 123 3.97 -5.85 -18.29
CA GLU A 123 3.16 -6.82 -17.57
C GLU A 123 3.53 -6.86 -16.08
N ALA A 124 4.83 -6.86 -15.76
CA ALA A 124 5.31 -6.81 -14.38
C ALA A 124 4.88 -5.52 -13.67
N LEU A 125 5.01 -4.36 -14.33
CA LEU A 125 4.58 -3.08 -13.78
C LEU A 125 3.07 -3.04 -13.54
N GLU A 126 2.28 -3.63 -14.43
CA GLU A 126 0.81 -3.67 -14.29
C GLU A 126 0.38 -4.45 -13.04
N ILE A 127 1.09 -5.52 -12.69
CA ILE A 127 0.86 -6.27 -11.44
C ILE A 127 1.14 -5.36 -10.24
N CYS A 128 2.30 -4.71 -10.19
CA CYS A 128 2.66 -3.81 -9.09
C CYS A 128 1.67 -2.64 -8.95
N ILE A 129 1.20 -2.07 -10.06
CA ILE A 129 0.23 -0.97 -10.05
C ILE A 129 -1.10 -1.44 -9.46
N LYS A 130 -1.57 -2.64 -9.82
CA LYS A 130 -2.80 -3.22 -9.27
C LYS A 130 -2.68 -3.44 -7.76
N GLU A 131 -1.54 -3.92 -7.29
CA GLU A 131 -1.28 -4.08 -5.86
C GLU A 131 -1.31 -2.74 -5.14
N LEU A 132 -0.59 -1.73 -5.64
CA LEU A 132 -0.55 -0.38 -5.06
C LEU A 132 -1.93 0.29 -5.02
N LEU A 133 -2.79 0.04 -6.01
CA LEU A 133 -4.19 0.47 -6.00
C LEU A 133 -5.00 -0.24 -4.91
N ALA A 134 -4.83 -1.56 -4.77
CA ALA A 134 -5.55 -2.36 -3.78
C ALA A 134 -5.23 -1.92 -2.34
N ILE A 135 -3.96 -1.63 -2.05
CA ILE A 135 -3.53 -1.13 -0.73
C ILE A 135 -3.73 0.38 -0.55
N CYS A 136 -4.42 1.05 -1.49
CA CYS A 136 -4.74 2.48 -1.44
C CYS A 136 -3.52 3.41 -1.33
N VAL A 137 -2.33 2.95 -1.74
CA VAL A 137 -1.13 3.79 -1.83
C VAL A 137 -1.27 4.77 -2.99
N ILE A 138 -1.89 4.33 -4.09
CA ILE A 138 -2.24 5.18 -5.24
C ILE A 138 -3.75 5.08 -5.52
N ARG A 139 -4.38 6.12 -6.08
CA ARG A 139 -5.78 6.12 -6.59
C ARG A 139 -5.82 6.68 -7.99
N LYS A 140 -6.88 6.43 -8.75
CA LYS A 140 -7.16 7.14 -10.01
C LYS A 140 -7.55 8.61 -9.73
N VAL A 141 -7.09 9.55 -10.56
CA VAL A 141 -7.50 10.96 -10.65
C VAL A 141 -7.70 11.31 -12.14
N GLY A 142 -8.45 12.35 -12.46
CA GLY A 142 -8.79 12.66 -13.85
C GLY A 142 -9.98 11.87 -14.40
N HIS A 143 -10.54 12.40 -15.49
CA HIS A 143 -11.92 12.17 -15.91
C HIS A 143 -12.26 10.71 -16.24
N ASN A 144 -13.51 10.36 -15.91
CA ASN A 144 -14.32 9.36 -16.61
C ASN A 144 -14.11 9.41 -18.13
#